data_AF-A0AAV7JS43-F1
#
_entry.id   AF-A0AAV7JS43-F1
#
_cell.length_a   1.000
_cell.length_b   1.000
_cell.length_c   1.000
_cell.angle_alpha   90.00
_cell.angle_beta   90.00
_cell.angle_gamma   90.00
#
_symmetry.space_group_name_H-M   'P 1'
#
loop_
_entity.id
_entity.type
_entity.pdbx_description
1 polymer ?
#
loop_
_entity_poly.entity_id
_entity_poly.type
_entity_poly.pdbx_seq_one_letter_code
_entity_poly.pdbx_strand_id
1 'polypeptide(L)'
;MLYGCIPETELKSTGFELIQGITNTLRGFKLITENLSGSYATMGDLFVQVISLLLSLADSDDPIFSGIKSIRLTVRDELKRRMDGLENNDIVLIPTFLDPSFKEKYFSSKYIYEEVRRKVADAVQNLDLEIRNVESNEVVPVSKH
;
A
#
# COMPACT_ATOMS: atom_id res chain seq x y z
N MET A 1 -21.30 1.99 -50.60
CA MET A 1 -20.99 1.88 -49.15
C MET A 1 -20.27 0.55 -48.94
N LEU A 2 -18.94 0.59 -48.92
CA LEU A 2 -18.09 -0.58 -48.72
C LEU A 2 -17.99 -0.83 -47.22
N TYR A 3 -18.64 -1.87 -46.70
CA TYR A 3 -18.26 -2.44 -45.43
C TYR A 3 -16.89 -3.09 -45.63
N GLY A 4 -15.84 -2.43 -45.14
CA GLY A 4 -14.51 -3.00 -45.08
C GLY A 4 -14.55 -4.26 -44.22
N CYS A 5 -14.37 -5.41 -44.86
CA CYS A 5 -14.21 -6.68 -44.20
C CYS A 5 -12.87 -6.61 -43.45
N ILE A 6 -12.92 -6.38 -42.13
CA ILE A 6 -11.72 -6.45 -41.29
C ILE A 6 -11.27 -7.91 -41.32
N PRO A 7 -10.06 -8.23 -41.80
CA PRO A 7 -9.61 -9.59 -41.94
C PRO A 7 -9.56 -10.28 -40.57
N GLU A 8 -10.03 -11.52 -40.52
CA GLU A 8 -10.17 -12.36 -39.30
C GLU A 8 -8.84 -12.49 -38.50
N THR A 9 -7.70 -12.28 -39.17
CA THR A 9 -6.36 -12.28 -38.59
C THR A 9 -6.05 -11.03 -37.76
N GLU A 10 -6.55 -9.86 -38.15
CA GLU A 10 -6.40 -8.59 -37.40
C GLU A 10 -7.23 -8.61 -36.11
N LEU A 11 -8.41 -9.24 -36.14
CA LEU A 11 -9.25 -9.40 -34.95
C LEU A 11 -8.57 -10.30 -33.90
N LYS A 12 -7.89 -11.35 -34.35
CA LYS A 12 -7.16 -12.30 -33.49
C LYS A 12 -5.93 -11.67 -32.85
N SER A 13 -5.14 -10.87 -33.59
CA SER A 13 -3.98 -10.18 -33.02
C SER A 13 -4.40 -9.10 -32.01
N THR A 14 -5.41 -8.31 -32.35
CA THR A 14 -5.94 -7.24 -31.48
C THR A 14 -6.56 -7.80 -30.19
N GLY A 15 -7.29 -8.91 -30.29
CA GLY A 15 -7.87 -9.58 -29.12
C GLY A 15 -6.80 -10.15 -28.17
N PHE A 16 -5.74 -10.74 -28.74
CA PHE A 16 -4.63 -11.26 -27.95
C PHE A 16 -3.86 -10.16 -27.23
N GLU A 17 -3.58 -9.04 -27.91
CA GLU A 17 -2.93 -7.86 -27.32
C GLU A 17 -3.77 -7.25 -26.17
N LEU A 18 -5.09 -7.19 -26.33
CA LEU A 18 -5.99 -6.74 -25.26
C LEU A 18 -5.93 -7.67 -24.04
N ILE A 19 -6.02 -8.98 -24.25
CA ILE A 19 -5.92 -9.99 -23.18
C ILE A 19 -4.56 -9.86 -22.48
N GLN A 20 -3.48 -9.66 -23.24
CA GLN A 20 -2.15 -9.48 -22.69
C GLN A 20 -2.03 -8.19 -21.87
N GLY A 21 -2.61 -7.09 -22.35
CA GLY A 21 -2.67 -5.82 -21.62
C GLY A 21 -3.44 -5.92 -20.30
N ILE A 22 -4.58 -6.62 -20.29
CA ILE A 22 -5.36 -6.88 -19.07
C ILE A 22 -4.56 -7.77 -18.11
N THR A 23 -3.97 -8.85 -18.63
CA THR A 23 -3.17 -9.79 -17.82
C THR A 23 -1.99 -9.09 -17.17
N ASN A 24 -1.29 -8.23 -17.91
CA ASN A 24 -0.18 -7.43 -17.38
C ASN A 24 -0.65 -6.44 -16.30
N THR A 25 -1.81 -5.81 -16.49
CA THR A 25 -2.42 -4.92 -15.49
C THR A 25 -2.75 -5.66 -14.20
N LEU A 26 -3.30 -6.88 -14.30
CA LEU A 26 -3.67 -7.69 -13.15
C LEU A 26 -2.48 -8.38 -12.46
N ARG A 27 -1.32 -8.48 -13.12
CA ARG A 27 -0.14 -9.17 -12.58
C ARG A 27 0.31 -8.59 -11.23
N GLY A 28 0.28 -7.26 -11.09
CA GLY A 28 0.63 -6.60 -9.82
C GLY A 28 -0.26 -7.07 -8.66
N PHE A 29 -1.57 -7.17 -8.90
CA PHE A 29 -2.52 -7.66 -7.89
C PHE A 29 -2.26 -9.11 -7.50
N LYS A 30 -1.92 -9.97 -8.46
CA LYS A 30 -1.55 -11.36 -8.19
C LYS A 30 -0.35 -11.43 -7.24
N LEU A 31 0.73 -10.71 -7.58
CA LEU A 31 1.97 -10.71 -6.78
C LEU A 31 1.71 -10.24 -5.34
N ILE A 32 0.94 -9.16 -5.18
CA ILE A 32 0.60 -8.64 -3.85
C ILE A 32 -0.22 -9.64 -3.07
N THR A 33 -1.21 -10.26 -3.71
CA THR A 33 -2.07 -11.26 -3.05
C THR A 33 -1.23 -12.46 -2.60
N GLU A 34 -0.30 -12.94 -3.43
CA GLU A 34 0.61 -14.04 -3.09
C GLU A 34 1.51 -13.68 -1.90
N ASN A 35 2.11 -12.49 -1.91
CA ASN A 35 2.97 -12.02 -0.83
C ASN A 35 2.21 -11.86 0.49
N LEU A 36 0.99 -11.31 0.43
CA LEU A 36 0.15 -11.09 1.61
C LEU A 36 -0.54 -12.35 2.12
N SER A 37 -0.64 -13.40 1.29
CA SER A 37 -1.18 -14.70 1.72
C SER A 37 -0.18 -15.48 2.59
N GLY A 38 1.06 -15.01 2.72
CA GLY A 38 2.06 -15.59 3.61
C GLY A 38 1.77 -15.31 5.08
N SER A 39 2.10 -16.26 5.96
CA SER A 39 1.90 -16.13 7.42
C SER A 39 2.73 -15.04 8.09
N TYR A 40 3.71 -14.47 7.39
CA TYR A 40 4.65 -13.46 7.89
C TYR A 40 4.38 -12.06 7.33
N ALA A 41 3.34 -11.90 6.51
CA ALA A 41 2.99 -10.59 5.96
C ALA A 41 2.55 -9.64 7.07
N THR A 42 3.20 -8.49 7.13
CA THR A 42 2.88 -7.42 8.08
C THR A 42 1.97 -6.37 7.45
N MET A 43 1.40 -5.49 8.28
CA MET A 43 0.67 -4.32 7.78
C MET A 43 1.58 -3.36 7.00
N GLY A 44 2.88 -3.33 7.31
CA GLY A 44 3.87 -2.58 6.53
C GLY A 44 4.02 -3.12 5.11
N ASP A 45 4.07 -4.45 4.97
CA ASP A 45 4.13 -5.10 3.66
C ASP A 45 2.91 -4.75 2.79
N LEU A 46 1.72 -4.71 3.39
CA LEU A 46 0.50 -4.28 2.69
C LEU A 46 0.63 -2.84 2.19
N PHE A 47 1.00 -1.92 3.08
CA PHE A 47 1.12 -0.50 2.76
C PHE A 47 2.08 -0.25 1.59
N VAL A 48 3.29 -0.80 1.71
CA VAL A 48 4.36 -0.65 0.73
C VAL A 48 3.99 -1.21 -0.64
N GLN A 49 3.40 -2.39 -0.66
CA GLN A 49 3.03 -3.05 -1.90
C GLN A 49 1.91 -2.32 -2.63
N VAL A 50 0.93 -1.80 -1.89
CA VAL A 50 -0.17 -1.00 -2.45
C VAL A 50 0.35 0.30 -3.07
N ILE A 51 1.24 1.02 -2.39
CA ILE A 51 1.86 2.24 -2.93
C ILE A 51 2.64 1.91 -4.21
N SER A 52 3.42 0.82 -4.19
CA SER A 52 4.17 0.36 -5.36
C SER A 52 3.26 0.00 -6.54
N LEU A 53 2.09 -0.60 -6.27
CA LEU A 53 1.09 -0.89 -7.30
C LEU A 53 0.46 0.39 -7.86
N LEU A 54 0.11 1.36 -7.01
CA LEU A 54 -0.43 2.65 -7.46
C LEU A 54 0.55 3.39 -8.37
N LEU A 55 1.84 3.37 -8.05
CA LEU A 55 2.89 3.95 -8.88
C LEU A 55 3.05 3.19 -10.19
N SER A 56 3.11 1.86 -10.16
CA SER A 56 3.24 1.06 -11.39
C SER A 56 2.01 1.15 -12.30
N LEU A 57 0.81 1.40 -11.77
CA LEU A 57 -0.37 1.67 -12.58
C LEU A 57 -0.36 3.08 -13.19
N ALA A 58 0.40 4.01 -12.59
CA ALA A 58 0.60 5.38 -13.09
C ALA A 58 1.70 5.47 -14.16
N ASP A 59 2.78 4.71 -13.99
CA ASP A 59 3.88 4.60 -14.95
C ASP A 59 3.45 3.72 -16.12
N SER A 60 2.98 4.35 -17.20
CA SER A 60 2.86 3.69 -18.48
C SER A 60 3.46 4.55 -19.56
N ASP A 61 4.55 4.05 -20.14
CA ASP A 61 4.80 4.23 -21.57
C ASP A 61 3.48 4.00 -22.30
N ASP A 62 3.12 4.91 -23.22
CA ASP A 62 1.80 4.96 -23.84
C ASP A 62 1.39 3.56 -24.33
N PRO A 63 0.33 2.95 -23.75
CA PRO A 63 -0.10 1.65 -24.20
C PRO A 63 -0.48 1.74 -25.67
N ILE A 64 -0.08 0.74 -26.46
CA ILE A 64 -0.46 0.59 -27.87
C ILE A 64 -1.98 0.75 -28.05
N PHE A 65 -2.75 0.43 -27.00
CA PHE A 65 -4.20 0.52 -26.97
C PHE A 65 -4.73 1.48 -25.89
N SER A 66 -5.47 2.52 -26.31
CA SER A 66 -6.09 3.51 -25.42
C SER A 66 -7.02 2.89 -24.37
N GLY A 67 -7.70 1.78 -24.72
CA GLY A 67 -8.56 1.05 -23.79
C GLY A 67 -7.82 0.47 -22.58
N ILE A 68 -6.60 -0.03 -22.76
CA ILE A 68 -5.78 -0.55 -21.66
C ILE A 68 -5.33 0.59 -20.74
N LYS A 69 -5.00 1.76 -21.30
CA LYS A 69 -4.70 2.96 -20.53
C LYS A 69 -5.88 3.35 -19.63
N SER A 70 -7.09 3.40 -20.19
CA SER A 70 -8.30 3.70 -19.44
C SER A 70 -8.57 2.69 -18.33
N ILE A 71 -8.37 1.39 -18.58
CA ILE A 71 -8.52 0.34 -17.56
C ILE A 71 -7.53 0.57 -16.42
N ARG A 72 -6.24 0.79 -16.74
CA ARG A 72 -5.20 1.01 -15.71
C ARG A 72 -5.50 2.23 -14.86
N LEU A 73 -5.89 3.34 -15.46
CA LEU A 73 -6.26 4.56 -14.74
C LEU A 73 -7.50 4.34 -13.87
N THR A 74 -8.53 3.67 -14.40
CA THR A 74 -9.73 3.35 -13.63
C THR A 74 -9.41 2.47 -12.42
N VAL A 75 -8.58 1.44 -12.62
CA VAL A 75 -8.12 0.54 -11.56
C VAL A 75 -7.28 1.29 -10.52
N ARG A 76 -6.39 2.19 -10.96
CA ARG A 76 -5.60 3.04 -10.08
C ARG A 76 -6.48 3.93 -9.22
N ASP A 77 -7.43 4.63 -9.82
CA ASP A 77 -8.30 5.57 -9.13
C ASP A 77 -9.18 4.86 -8.11
N GLU A 78 -9.74 3.70 -8.49
CA GLU A 78 -10.53 2.88 -7.58
C GLU A 78 -9.67 2.28 -6.44
N LEU A 79 -8.44 1.86 -6.73
CA LEU A 79 -7.50 1.40 -5.70
C LEU A 79 -7.14 2.55 -4.75
N LYS A 80 -6.83 3.73 -5.28
CA LYS A 80 -6.54 4.93 -4.48
C LYS A 80 -7.72 5.29 -3.59
N ARG A 81 -8.95 5.22 -4.12
CA ARG A 81 -10.18 5.48 -3.37
C ARG A 81 -10.41 4.46 -2.24
N ARG A 82 -10.15 3.18 -2.48
CA ARG A 82 -10.30 2.12 -1.45
C ARG A 82 -9.23 2.18 -0.37
N MET A 83 -8.05 2.64 -0.73
CA MET A 83 -6.91 2.80 0.17
C MET A 83 -6.81 4.22 0.72
N ASP A 84 -7.82 5.05 0.46
CA ASP A 84 -7.90 6.38 1.01
C ASP A 84 -8.01 6.30 2.53
N GLY A 85 -7.24 7.13 3.23
CA GLY A 85 -7.13 7.09 4.68
C GLY A 85 -6.28 5.96 5.25
N LEU A 86 -5.69 5.06 4.45
CA LEU A 86 -4.69 4.10 4.93
C LEU A 86 -3.48 4.83 5.52
N GLU A 87 -3.09 5.94 4.89
CA GLU A 87 -2.08 6.90 5.35
C GLU A 87 -2.52 7.77 6.53
N ASN A 88 -3.73 7.59 7.04
CA ASN A 88 -4.22 8.24 8.28
C ASN A 88 -4.46 7.21 9.38
N ASN A 89 -4.25 5.91 9.10
CA ASN A 89 -4.49 4.84 10.05
C ASN A 89 -3.19 4.49 10.79
N ASP A 90 -3.15 4.81 12.08
CA ASP A 90 -1.99 4.59 12.94
C ASP A 90 -1.60 3.11 13.06
N ILE A 91 -2.56 2.18 12.92
CA ILE A 91 -2.30 0.73 12.93
C ILE A 91 -1.43 0.30 11.73
N VAL A 92 -1.47 1.06 10.64
CA VAL A 92 -0.67 0.79 9.44
C VAL A 92 0.58 1.66 9.44
N LEU A 93 0.42 2.96 9.70
CA LEU A 93 1.47 3.97 9.68
C LEU A 93 2.59 3.70 10.68
N ILE A 94 2.25 3.47 11.95
CA ILE A 94 3.26 3.33 13.02
C ILE A 94 4.12 2.10 12.80
N PRO A 95 3.57 0.89 12.57
CA PRO A 95 4.39 -0.29 12.27
C PRO A 95 5.25 -0.10 11.03
N THR A 96 4.72 0.52 9.97
CA THR A 96 5.50 0.83 8.75
C THR A 96 6.66 1.77 9.05
N PHE A 97 6.47 2.75 9.92
CA PHE A 97 7.54 3.68 10.32
C PHE A 97 8.59 3.04 11.23
N LEU A 98 8.16 2.13 12.11
CA LEU A 98 9.04 1.42 13.03
C LEU A 98 9.87 0.34 12.33
N ASP A 99 9.37 -0.24 11.24
CA ASP A 99 10.12 -1.19 10.44
C ASP A 99 11.30 -0.51 9.71
N PRO A 100 12.56 -0.87 10.00
CA PRO A 100 13.73 -0.31 9.34
C PRO A 100 13.72 -0.49 7.82
N SER A 101 13.04 -1.52 7.32
CA SER A 101 12.93 -1.84 5.89
C SER A 101 12.14 -0.80 5.11
N PHE A 102 11.25 -0.06 5.78
CA PHE A 102 10.25 0.82 5.15
C PHE A 102 10.37 2.30 5.51
N LYS A 103 11.13 2.63 6.57
CA LYS A 103 11.21 3.95 7.21
C LYS A 103 11.39 5.15 6.28
N GLU A 104 12.08 5.04 5.15
CA GLU A 104 12.37 6.19 4.27
C GLU A 104 11.79 6.09 2.85
N LYS A 105 11.20 4.94 2.47
CA LYS A 105 10.93 4.65 1.06
C LYS A 105 9.49 4.86 0.60
N TYR A 106 8.52 4.86 1.52
CA TYR A 106 7.12 4.61 1.13
C TYR A 106 6.10 5.62 1.63
N PHE A 107 6.51 6.64 2.40
CA PHE A 107 5.62 7.73 2.78
C PHE A 107 5.41 8.67 1.59
N SER A 108 4.15 8.85 1.18
CA SER A 108 3.79 9.69 0.02
C SER A 108 4.14 11.17 0.20
N SER A 109 4.25 11.64 1.44
CA SER A 109 4.60 13.02 1.75
C SER A 109 5.46 13.14 3.00
N LYS A 110 6.31 14.18 3.01
CA LYS A 110 7.08 14.59 4.19
C LYS A 110 6.19 14.93 5.38
N TYR A 111 4.98 15.45 5.11
CA TYR A 111 4.01 15.77 6.16
C TYR A 111 3.60 14.51 6.95
N ILE A 112 3.21 13.45 6.24
CA ILE A 112 2.82 12.17 6.85
C ILE A 112 4.00 11.57 7.63
N TYR A 113 5.20 11.66 7.08
CA TYR A 113 6.42 11.20 7.75
C TYR A 113 6.66 11.91 9.09
N GLU A 114 6.59 13.24 9.13
CA GLU A 114 6.78 13.99 10.37
C GLU A 114 5.61 13.78 11.35
N GLU A 115 4.39 13.58 10.84
CA GLU A 115 3.23 13.27 11.67
C GLU A 115 3.40 11.94 12.39
N VAL A 116 3.73 10.85 11.68
CA VAL A 116 3.94 9.53 12.30
C VAL A 116 5.12 9.55 13.25
N ARG A 117 6.21 10.28 12.91
CA ARG A 117 7.36 10.46 13.80
C ARG A 117 6.96 11.11 15.12
N ARG A 118 6.13 12.16 15.07
CA ARG A 118 5.61 12.82 16.27
C ARG A 118 4.74 11.88 17.10
N LYS A 119 3.82 11.15 16.46
CA LYS A 119 2.95 10.17 17.14
C LYS A 119 3.76 9.10 17.88
N VAL A 120 4.82 8.60 17.26
CA VAL A 120 5.73 7.62 17.88
C VAL A 120 6.47 8.24 19.08
N ALA A 121 6.96 9.48 18.95
CA ALA A 121 7.62 10.17 20.07
C ALA A 121 6.66 10.38 21.26
N ASP A 122 5.42 10.79 20.99
CA ASP A 122 4.38 10.98 22.01
C ASP A 122 4.05 9.64 22.70
N ALA A 123 3.94 8.55 21.93
CA ALA A 123 3.68 7.21 22.47
C ALA A 123 4.80 6.72 23.41
N VAL A 124 6.07 6.93 23.04
CA VAL A 124 7.23 6.60 23.88
C VAL A 124 7.21 7.40 25.18
N GLN A 125 6.94 8.71 25.11
CA GLN A 125 6.87 9.56 26.29
C GLN A 125 5.76 9.13 27.25
N ASN A 126 4.59 8.73 26.72
CA ASN A 126 3.49 8.23 27.53
C ASN A 126 3.84 6.91 28.23
N LEU A 127 4.49 5.98 27.52
CA LEU A 127 4.97 4.72 28.10
C LEU A 127 6.00 4.97 29.22
N ASP A 128 6.92 5.92 29.04
CA ASP A 128 7.91 6.28 30.07
C ASP A 128 7.27 6.86 31.34
N LEU A 129 6.13 7.54 31.21
CA LEU A 129 5.37 8.06 32.34
C LEU A 129 4.59 6.94 33.05
N GLU A 130 3.99 6.03 32.29
CA GLU A 130 3.29 4.86 32.84
C GLU A 130 4.23 3.97 33.63
N ILE A 131 5.42 3.67 33.10
CA ILE A 131 6.45 2.87 33.79
C ILE A 131 6.82 3.52 35.13
N ARG A 132 7.11 4.83 35.13
CA ARG A 132 7.45 5.57 36.36
C ARG A 132 6.33 5.58 37.40
N ASN A 133 5.07 5.63 36.96
CA ASN A 133 3.92 5.58 37.86
C ASN A 133 3.74 4.19 38.49
N VAL A 134 4.03 3.11 37.76
CA VAL A 134 4.01 1.73 38.30
C VAL A 134 5.10 1.53 39.35
N GLU A 135 6.33 1.96 39.05
CA GLU A 135 7.47 1.89 39.98
C GLU A 135 7.22 2.66 41.29
N SER A 136 6.50 3.78 41.21
CA SER A 136 6.15 4.59 42.38
C SER A 136 5.05 3.96 43.26
N ASN A 137 4.24 3.05 42.72
CA ASN A 137 3.11 2.42 43.41
C ASN A 137 3.46 1.06 44.07
N GLU A 138 4.57 0.42 43.70
CA GLU A 138 5.04 -0.83 44.35
C GLU A 138 5.79 -0.59 45.68
N VAL A 139 6.11 0.67 46.04
CA VAL A 139 6.81 1.02 47.29
C VAL A 139 5.82 1.26 48.44
N VAL A 140 4.97 0.27 48.76
CA VAL A 140 4.28 0.23 50.06
C VAL A 140 4.89 -0.91 50.88
N PRO A 141 5.71 -0.62 51.90
CA PRO A 141 6.29 -1.68 52.71
C PRO A 141 5.18 -2.35 53.52
N VAL A 142 5.02 -3.66 53.32
CA VAL A 142 4.22 -4.52 54.20
C VAL A 142 4.83 -4.41 55.60
N SER A 143 4.19 -3.62 56.46
CA SER A 143 4.55 -3.50 57.86
C SER A 143 4.39 -4.88 58.51
N LYS A 144 5.52 -5.43 58.97
CA LYS A 144 5.55 -6.69 59.74
C LYS A 144 4.75 -6.49 61.04
N HIS A 145 3.78 -7.36 61.27
CA HIS A 145 3.19 -7.61 62.58
C HIS A 145 3.83 -8.85 63.20
#